data_AF-A0A928JQ61-F1
#
_entry.id   AF-A0A928JQ61-F1
#
_cell.length_a   1.000
_cell.length_b   1.000
_cell.length_c   1.000
_cell.angle_alpha   90.00
_cell.angle_beta   90.00
_cell.angle_gamma   90.00
#
_symmetry.space_group_name_H-M   'P 1'
#
loop_
_entity.id
_entity.type
_entity.pdbx_description
1 polymer ?
#
loop_
_entity_poly.entity_id
_entity_poly.type
_entity_poly.pdbx_seq_one_letter_code
_entity_poly.pdbx_strand_id
1 'polypeptide(L)'
;MSIFGNRNPEIIKNWNENTWLVLDRGVFYVCKAALPEDMELYRKLVEVNNSYIARVFDVCVVNDRLCIVQEYVQGETLEEYLQEHGVQAESIVCSVALELCQGLKALHQRGIVHRDLTPKNIIVTTDGLVKIIDFGISRVEKVEASTDTEFLGTVGFAAPEQYGFKQTSARTDIYSLGVLMNYMLTLKFPNEELAGGKLQSVIVQCTKMDEADRYRNVDALMEELWVIDKVASQKKTGNTNPKESSRSTAGAIPENTKNRLDHIPGFRHDVWWHKVVAVMYYFSAGMLVLVGPFIGDFGLDGRFLIPIAFTLMYLAPVPIFFNLGNWMDKFSKTAGKPRSAQILWQSLFYFACLMIAVVLILII
;
A
#
# COMPACT_ATOMS: atom_id res chain seq x y z
N MET A 1 3.83 29.38 -13.78
CA MET A 1 5.26 29.18 -13.47
C MET A 1 5.36 27.78 -12.90
N SER A 2 6.20 26.91 -13.47
CA SER A 2 6.28 25.50 -13.05
C SER A 2 6.74 25.36 -11.58
N ILE A 3 6.45 24.25 -10.90
CA ILE A 3 7.05 23.92 -9.58
C ILE A 3 8.59 23.91 -9.61
N PHE A 4 9.17 23.72 -10.79
CA PHE A 4 10.61 23.79 -11.02
C PHE A 4 11.11 25.25 -11.12
N GLY A 5 10.22 26.25 -11.25
CA GLY A 5 10.58 27.65 -11.42
C GLY A 5 11.37 27.86 -12.71
N ASN A 6 12.53 28.52 -12.60
CA ASN A 6 13.48 28.70 -13.72
C ASN A 6 14.53 27.57 -13.80
N ARG A 7 14.36 26.49 -13.04
CA ARG A 7 15.33 25.40 -12.98
C ARG A 7 15.03 24.39 -14.09
N ASN A 8 16.08 23.80 -14.66
CA ASN A 8 16.00 22.68 -15.57
C ASN A 8 16.26 21.40 -14.76
N PRO A 9 15.22 20.63 -14.40
CA PRO A 9 15.41 19.43 -13.61
C PRO A 9 16.03 18.31 -14.48
N GLU A 10 16.73 17.38 -13.84
CA GLU A 10 17.50 16.33 -14.54
C GLU A 10 16.56 15.21 -15.00
N ILE A 11 16.61 14.85 -16.29
CA ILE A 11 15.86 13.71 -16.82
C ILE A 11 16.67 12.44 -16.57
N ILE A 12 16.14 11.57 -15.73
CA ILE A 12 16.81 10.33 -15.31
C ILE A 12 16.47 9.17 -16.25
N LYS A 13 15.21 9.09 -16.69
CA LYS A 13 14.72 7.99 -17.54
C LYS A 13 13.55 8.43 -18.40
N ASN A 14 13.54 8.01 -19.65
CA ASN A 14 12.36 8.12 -20.51
C ASN A 14 11.69 6.75 -20.55
N TRP A 15 10.43 6.66 -20.12
CA TRP A 15 9.65 5.42 -20.22
C TRP A 15 8.98 5.30 -21.59
N ASN A 16 8.53 6.41 -22.15
CA ASN A 16 8.00 6.52 -23.52
C ASN A 16 8.12 7.97 -24.00
N GLU A 17 7.65 8.25 -25.22
CA GLU A 17 7.72 9.59 -25.85
C GLU A 17 6.99 10.68 -25.04
N ASN A 18 6.02 10.28 -24.21
CA ASN A 18 5.15 11.17 -23.46
C ASN A 18 5.36 11.08 -21.95
N THR A 19 6.25 10.24 -21.42
CA THR A 19 6.43 10.02 -19.98
C THR A 19 7.90 9.88 -19.63
N TRP A 20 8.36 10.73 -18.72
CA TRP A 20 9.75 10.74 -18.27
C TRP A 20 9.86 10.95 -16.76
N LEU A 21 10.89 10.33 -16.18
CA LEU A 21 11.28 10.45 -14.78
C LEU A 21 12.27 11.58 -14.63
N VAL A 22 11.99 12.47 -13.70
CA VAL A 22 12.74 13.70 -13.45
C VAL A 22 13.22 13.73 -12.01
N LEU A 23 14.45 14.19 -11.78
CA LEU A 23 15.01 14.46 -10.47
C LEU A 23 15.17 15.97 -10.27
N ASP A 24 14.48 16.53 -9.26
CA ASP A 24 14.72 17.90 -8.78
C ASP A 24 15.00 17.84 -7.27
N ARG A 25 16.14 18.38 -6.84
CA ARG A 25 16.54 18.47 -5.42
C ARG A 25 16.48 17.14 -4.64
N GLY A 26 16.85 16.03 -5.28
CA GLY A 26 16.85 14.71 -4.65
C GLY A 26 15.47 14.05 -4.56
N VAL A 27 14.44 14.63 -5.18
CA VAL A 27 13.09 14.08 -5.24
C VAL A 27 12.76 13.69 -6.68
N PHE A 28 12.20 12.49 -6.86
CA PHE A 28 11.77 11.98 -8.15
C PHE A 28 10.34 12.44 -8.47
N TYR A 29 10.12 12.79 -9.74
CA TYR A 29 8.84 13.20 -10.30
C TYR A 29 8.58 12.46 -11.60
N VAL A 30 7.32 12.13 -11.86
CA VAL A 30 6.88 11.65 -13.16
C VAL A 30 6.31 12.83 -13.92
N CYS A 31 6.86 13.11 -15.09
CA CYS A 31 6.36 14.14 -15.99
C CYS A 31 5.69 13.48 -17.19
N LYS A 32 4.48 13.94 -17.53
CA LYS A 32 3.70 13.43 -18.67
C LYS A 32 3.32 14.55 -19.62
N ALA A 33 3.49 14.33 -20.93
CA ALA A 33 2.88 15.17 -21.95
C ALA A 33 1.39 14.84 -22.06
N ALA A 34 0.56 15.87 -22.15
CA ALA A 34 -0.89 15.77 -22.28
C ALA A 34 -1.40 16.68 -23.41
N LEU A 35 -2.66 16.49 -23.82
CA LEU A 35 -3.28 17.35 -24.82
C LEU A 35 -3.68 18.69 -24.19
N PRO A 36 -3.62 19.81 -24.92
CA PRO A 36 -4.01 21.12 -24.39
C PRO A 36 -5.46 21.18 -23.84
N GLU A 37 -6.35 20.35 -24.39
CA GLU A 37 -7.76 20.26 -23.96
C GLU A 37 -7.94 19.66 -22.55
N ASP A 38 -6.97 18.89 -22.05
CA ASP A 38 -7.01 18.31 -20.70
C ASP A 38 -6.60 19.29 -19.60
N MET A 39 -6.25 20.53 -19.96
CA MET A 39 -5.73 21.51 -19.00
C MET A 39 -6.70 21.78 -17.84
N GLU A 40 -8.01 21.81 -18.09
CA GLU A 40 -9.00 22.02 -17.02
C GLU A 40 -9.07 20.82 -16.07
N LEU A 41 -9.04 19.60 -16.60
CA LEU A 41 -9.01 18.36 -15.81
C LEU A 41 -7.81 18.35 -14.87
N TYR A 42 -6.61 18.57 -15.42
CA TYR A 42 -5.40 18.49 -14.61
C TYR A 42 -5.29 19.63 -13.60
N ARG A 43 -5.85 20.82 -13.88
CA ARG A 43 -5.97 21.89 -12.87
C ARG A 43 -6.81 21.45 -11.67
N LYS A 44 -7.94 20.76 -11.90
CA LYS A 44 -8.74 20.19 -10.80
C LYS A 44 -8.00 19.07 -10.06
N LEU A 45 -7.21 18.26 -10.76
CA LEU A 45 -6.39 17.21 -10.15
C LEU A 45 -5.28 17.75 -9.23
N VAL A 46 -4.71 18.93 -9.51
CA VAL A 46 -3.75 19.59 -8.60
C VAL A 46 -4.36 19.88 -7.23
N GLU A 47 -5.67 20.13 -7.18
CA GLU A 47 -6.41 20.38 -5.93
C GLU A 47 -6.77 19.09 -5.17
N VAL A 48 -6.52 17.91 -5.76
CA VAL A 48 -6.77 16.61 -5.12
C VAL A 48 -5.57 16.24 -4.26
N ASN A 49 -5.78 16.18 -2.95
CA ASN A 49 -4.80 15.65 -2.01
C ASN A 49 -5.40 14.44 -1.28
N ASN A 50 -4.95 13.24 -1.63
CA ASN A 50 -5.44 11.98 -1.08
C ASN A 50 -4.31 10.93 -1.09
N SER A 51 -4.19 10.15 -0.02
CA SER A 51 -3.12 9.15 0.11
C SER A 51 -3.20 8.00 -0.89
N TYR A 52 -4.36 7.74 -1.49
CA TYR A 52 -4.61 6.64 -2.43
C TYR A 52 -4.61 7.07 -3.89
N ILE A 53 -4.14 8.30 -4.16
CA ILE A 53 -4.01 8.88 -5.50
C ILE A 53 -2.60 9.45 -5.61
N ALA A 54 -1.89 9.16 -6.71
CA ALA A 54 -0.63 9.85 -6.99
C ALA A 54 -0.88 11.36 -7.11
N ARG A 55 -0.15 12.14 -6.32
CA ARG A 55 -0.34 13.58 -6.29
C ARG A 55 0.05 14.21 -7.62
N VAL A 56 -0.84 15.00 -8.20
CA VAL A 56 -0.50 15.93 -9.28
C VAL A 56 0.00 17.21 -8.63
N PHE A 57 1.27 17.55 -8.83
CA PHE A 57 1.88 18.74 -8.26
C PHE A 57 1.61 19.98 -9.10
N ASP A 58 1.65 19.83 -10.43
CA ASP A 58 1.58 20.98 -11.33
C ASP A 58 1.16 20.63 -12.76
N VAL A 59 0.72 21.66 -13.46
CA VAL A 59 0.34 21.64 -14.87
C VAL A 59 0.97 22.85 -15.54
N CYS A 60 1.90 22.62 -16.45
CA CYS A 60 2.65 23.67 -17.12
C CYS A 60 2.70 23.47 -18.63
N VAL A 61 3.04 24.52 -19.38
CA VAL A 61 3.25 24.43 -20.83
C VAL A 61 4.73 24.56 -21.10
N VAL A 62 5.31 23.56 -21.77
CA VAL A 62 6.72 23.49 -22.16
C VAL A 62 6.79 23.23 -23.66
N ASN A 63 7.44 24.12 -24.41
CA ASN A 63 7.55 24.03 -25.88
C ASN A 63 6.18 23.79 -26.56
N ASP A 64 5.17 24.59 -26.19
CA ASP A 64 3.78 24.49 -26.67
C ASP A 64 3.06 23.16 -26.39
N ARG A 65 3.60 22.32 -25.49
CA ARG A 65 2.98 21.08 -25.02
C ARG A 65 2.56 21.20 -23.56
N LEU A 66 1.36 20.70 -23.25
CA LEU A 66 0.92 20.57 -21.86
C LEU A 66 1.75 19.48 -21.18
N CYS A 67 2.31 19.80 -20.02
CA CYS A 67 3.16 18.93 -19.22
C CYS A 67 2.60 18.85 -17.80
N ILE A 68 2.37 17.61 -17.34
CA ILE A 68 1.82 17.30 -16.02
C ILE A 68 2.95 16.78 -15.14
N VAL A 69 3.12 17.36 -13.96
CA VAL A 69 4.14 16.93 -13.00
C VAL A 69 3.46 16.19 -11.85
N GLN A 70 3.85 14.93 -11.63
CA GLN A 70 3.20 14.01 -10.71
C GLN A 70 4.19 13.36 -9.76
N GLU A 71 3.66 12.83 -8.66
CA GLU A 71 4.38 11.97 -7.72
C GLU A 71 4.96 10.74 -8.42
N TYR A 72 6.26 10.50 -8.20
CA TYR A 72 6.82 9.18 -8.43
C TYR A 72 6.46 8.29 -7.24
N VAL A 73 5.54 7.36 -7.46
CA VAL A 73 5.13 6.39 -6.44
C VAL A 73 6.09 5.21 -6.48
N GLN A 74 6.78 4.95 -5.36
CA GLN A 74 7.68 3.81 -5.26
C GLN A 74 6.89 2.54 -4.92
N GLY A 75 7.02 1.52 -5.78
CA GLY A 75 6.32 0.26 -5.65
C GLY A 75 6.31 -0.51 -6.97
N GLU A 76 5.48 -1.53 -7.03
CA GLU A 76 5.17 -2.28 -8.25
C GLU A 76 3.72 -2.04 -8.64
N THR A 77 3.39 -2.20 -9.92
CA THR A 77 1.98 -2.16 -10.35
C THR A 77 1.22 -3.35 -9.78
N LEU A 78 -0.09 -3.21 -9.56
CA LEU A 78 -0.93 -4.32 -9.15
C LEU A 78 -0.94 -5.43 -10.21
N GLU A 79 -0.72 -5.09 -11.48
CA GLU A 79 -0.51 -6.07 -12.55
C GLU A 79 0.72 -6.95 -12.29
N GLU A 80 1.89 -6.34 -12.06
CA GLU A 80 3.13 -7.04 -11.71
C GLU A 80 2.95 -7.88 -10.44
N TYR A 81 2.31 -7.30 -9.42
CA TYR A 81 2.03 -7.98 -8.16
C TYR A 81 1.19 -9.25 -8.37
N LEU A 82 0.12 -9.17 -9.17
CA LEU A 82 -0.75 -10.30 -9.48
C LEU A 82 -0.06 -11.36 -10.35
N GLN A 83 0.83 -10.94 -11.26
CA GLN A 83 1.64 -11.87 -12.05
C GLN A 83 2.61 -12.69 -11.18
N GLU A 84 3.20 -12.06 -10.16
CA GLU A 84 4.12 -12.76 -9.24
C GLU A 84 3.37 -13.61 -8.19
N HIS A 85 2.28 -13.10 -7.61
CA HIS A 85 1.63 -13.70 -6.45
C HIS A 85 0.36 -14.49 -6.76
N GLY A 86 -0.18 -14.36 -7.98
CA GLY A 86 -1.40 -15.03 -8.40
C GLY A 86 -2.68 -14.43 -7.80
N VAL A 87 -3.71 -15.27 -7.60
CA VAL A 87 -4.98 -14.87 -6.98
C VAL A 87 -4.79 -14.43 -5.53
N GLN A 88 -5.60 -13.47 -5.10
CA GLN A 88 -5.50 -12.84 -3.79
C GLN A 88 -6.61 -13.31 -2.85
N ALA A 89 -6.33 -13.29 -1.55
CA ALA A 89 -7.33 -13.62 -0.53
C ALA A 89 -8.40 -12.52 -0.44
N GLU A 90 -9.65 -12.90 -0.15
CA GLU A 90 -10.78 -11.96 -0.01
C GLU A 90 -10.48 -10.78 0.92
N SER A 91 -9.75 -11.00 2.02
CA SER A 91 -9.39 -9.93 2.94
C SER A 91 -8.48 -8.88 2.30
N ILE A 92 -7.53 -9.31 1.47
CA ILE A 92 -6.63 -8.39 0.76
C ILE A 92 -7.42 -7.62 -0.29
N VAL A 93 -8.26 -8.31 -1.06
CA VAL A 93 -9.12 -7.67 -2.07
C VAL A 93 -10.07 -6.65 -1.45
N CYS A 94 -10.67 -6.98 -0.29
CA CYS A 94 -11.52 -6.05 0.45
C CYS A 94 -10.74 -4.81 0.91
N SER A 95 -9.55 -4.98 1.52
CA SER A 95 -8.71 -3.84 1.92
C SER A 95 -8.33 -2.96 0.74
N VAL A 96 -7.86 -3.55 -0.37
CA VAL A 96 -7.51 -2.81 -1.59
C VAL A 96 -8.73 -2.05 -2.12
N ALA A 97 -9.90 -2.69 -2.17
CA ALA A 97 -11.12 -2.03 -2.64
C ALA A 97 -11.52 -0.83 -1.76
N LEU A 98 -11.35 -0.92 -0.44
CA LEU A 98 -11.60 0.18 0.49
C LEU A 98 -10.65 1.36 0.27
N GLU A 99 -9.36 1.08 0.03
CA GLU A 99 -8.35 2.08 -0.27
C GLU A 99 -8.64 2.78 -1.61
N LEU A 100 -8.97 2.02 -2.65
CA LEU A 100 -9.35 2.56 -3.95
C LEU A 100 -10.64 3.39 -3.87
N CYS A 101 -11.64 2.98 -3.08
CA CYS A 101 -12.84 3.78 -2.88
C CYS A 101 -12.53 5.14 -2.25
N GLN A 102 -11.58 5.22 -1.32
CA GLN A 102 -11.16 6.49 -0.72
C GLN A 102 -10.49 7.41 -1.75
N GLY A 103 -9.72 6.85 -2.68
CA GLY A 103 -9.20 7.58 -3.84
C GLY A 103 -10.33 8.07 -4.74
N LEU A 104 -11.14 7.15 -5.27
CA LEU A 104 -12.24 7.47 -6.18
C LEU A 104 -13.20 8.53 -5.60
N LYS A 105 -13.50 8.46 -4.29
CA LYS A 105 -14.30 9.48 -3.59
C LYS A 105 -13.72 10.88 -3.73
N ALA A 106 -12.41 11.04 -3.59
CA ALA A 106 -11.75 12.34 -3.71
C ALA A 106 -11.82 12.91 -5.14
N LEU A 107 -11.80 12.04 -6.16
CA LEU A 107 -12.01 12.42 -7.57
C LEU A 107 -13.47 12.79 -7.84
N HIS A 108 -14.40 11.91 -7.45
CA HIS A 108 -15.84 12.07 -7.69
C HIS A 108 -16.39 13.34 -7.03
N GLN A 109 -15.88 13.72 -5.85
CA GLN A 109 -16.24 14.99 -5.19
C GLN A 109 -15.89 16.25 -6.00
N ARG A 110 -14.97 16.14 -6.96
CA ARG A 110 -14.60 17.23 -7.89
C ARG A 110 -15.22 17.05 -9.28
N GLY A 111 -16.13 16.08 -9.42
CA GLY A 111 -16.74 15.69 -10.69
C GLY A 111 -15.75 15.07 -11.67
N ILE A 112 -14.66 14.46 -11.18
CA ILE A 112 -13.68 13.76 -12.02
C ILE A 112 -14.00 12.27 -12.00
N VAL A 113 -14.20 11.67 -13.18
CA VAL A 113 -14.34 10.22 -13.38
C VAL A 113 -13.03 9.67 -13.93
N HIS A 114 -12.52 8.58 -13.34
CA HIS A 114 -11.19 8.04 -13.67
C HIS A 114 -11.17 7.31 -15.02
N ARG A 115 -12.15 6.44 -15.29
CA ARG A 115 -12.41 5.71 -16.55
C ARG A 115 -11.40 4.64 -16.99
N ASP A 116 -10.22 4.54 -16.38
CA ASP A 116 -9.25 3.45 -16.66
C ASP A 116 -8.77 2.70 -15.42
N LEU A 117 -9.66 2.41 -14.47
CA LEU A 117 -9.26 1.71 -13.25
C LEU A 117 -8.89 0.25 -13.57
N THR A 118 -7.60 -0.05 -13.59
CA THR A 118 -7.02 -1.32 -14.03
C THR A 118 -5.78 -1.66 -13.20
N PRO A 119 -5.32 -2.94 -13.19
CA PRO A 119 -4.13 -3.33 -12.44
C PRO A 119 -2.85 -2.55 -12.81
N LYS A 120 -2.68 -2.18 -14.09
CA LYS A 120 -1.55 -1.37 -14.57
C LYS A 120 -1.54 0.07 -14.01
N ASN A 121 -2.71 0.59 -13.65
CA ASN A 121 -2.92 1.98 -13.19
C ASN A 121 -3.04 2.06 -11.66
N ILE A 122 -2.62 1.01 -10.95
CA ILE A 122 -2.60 0.96 -9.50
C ILE A 122 -1.21 0.50 -9.08
N ILE A 123 -0.54 1.25 -8.22
CA ILE A 123 0.73 0.83 -7.62
C ILE A 123 0.47 0.30 -6.22
N VAL A 124 0.99 -0.89 -5.94
CA VAL A 124 1.21 -1.41 -4.58
C VAL A 124 2.53 -0.80 -4.08
N THR A 125 2.39 0.13 -3.15
CA THR A 125 3.51 0.85 -2.55
C THR A 125 4.36 -0.06 -1.66
N THR A 126 5.61 0.35 -1.40
CA THR A 126 6.51 -0.41 -0.51
C THR A 126 6.03 -0.50 0.94
N ASP A 127 5.16 0.41 1.37
CA ASP A 127 4.45 0.39 2.65
C ASP A 127 3.14 -0.42 2.63
N GLY A 128 2.80 -1.02 1.49
CA GLY A 128 1.68 -1.95 1.35
C GLY A 128 0.31 -1.31 1.13
N LEU A 129 0.26 0.00 0.88
CA LEU A 129 -0.94 0.71 0.44
C LEU A 129 -1.07 0.65 -1.09
N VAL A 130 -2.26 0.86 -1.62
CA VAL A 130 -2.45 1.08 -3.06
C VAL A 130 -2.58 2.56 -3.42
N LYS A 131 -2.04 2.95 -4.57
CA LYS A 131 -2.25 4.28 -5.16
C LYS A 131 -2.69 4.19 -6.61
N ILE A 132 -3.72 4.96 -6.96
CA ILE A 132 -4.14 5.16 -8.34
C ILE A 132 -3.11 6.05 -9.04
N ILE A 133 -2.57 5.54 -10.14
CA ILE A 133 -1.60 6.22 -10.99
C ILE A 133 -2.13 6.26 -12.42
N ASP A 134 -2.03 7.40 -13.10
CA ASP A 134 -2.59 7.67 -14.45
C ASP A 134 -4.02 8.24 -14.50
N PHE A 135 -4.18 9.34 -15.24
CA PHE A 135 -5.45 10.04 -15.47
C PHE A 135 -5.66 10.36 -16.96
N GLY A 136 -4.91 9.69 -17.85
CA GLY A 136 -4.82 10.04 -19.27
C GLY A 136 -6.14 9.98 -20.05
N ILE A 137 -7.14 9.24 -19.57
CA ILE A 137 -8.49 9.22 -20.17
C ILE A 137 -9.60 9.65 -19.18
N SER A 138 -9.20 10.18 -18.03
CA SER A 138 -10.13 10.71 -17.03
C SER A 138 -10.88 11.91 -17.59
N ARG A 139 -12.05 12.21 -17.02
CA ARG A 139 -12.90 13.29 -17.54
C ARG A 139 -13.60 14.02 -16.41
N VAL A 140 -13.85 15.30 -16.62
CA VAL A 140 -14.80 16.06 -15.82
C VAL A 140 -16.22 15.75 -16.32
N GLU A 141 -17.09 15.28 -15.44
CA GLU A 141 -18.50 15.06 -15.72
C GLU A 141 -19.17 16.38 -16.16
N LYS A 142 -19.81 16.36 -17.32
CA LYS A 142 -20.51 17.52 -17.90
C LYS A 142 -22.01 17.35 -17.69
N VAL A 143 -22.62 18.15 -16.82
CA VAL A 143 -24.03 18.04 -16.44
C VAL A 143 -25.02 18.06 -17.63
N GLU A 144 -24.63 18.66 -18.77
CA GLU A 144 -25.51 18.85 -19.94
C GLU A 144 -25.21 17.92 -21.13
N ALA A 145 -24.24 16.99 -21.01
CA ALA A 145 -23.84 16.14 -22.13
C ALA A 145 -24.59 14.80 -22.12
N SER A 146 -25.20 14.40 -23.24
CA SER A 146 -25.93 13.13 -23.33
C SER A 146 -25.04 11.90 -23.61
N THR A 147 -23.85 12.11 -24.20
CA THR A 147 -22.99 11.02 -24.69
C THR A 147 -21.52 11.42 -24.64
N ASP A 148 -20.65 10.44 -24.36
CA ASP A 148 -19.21 10.60 -24.60
C ASP A 148 -18.90 10.56 -26.11
N THR A 149 -17.88 11.31 -26.53
CA THR A 149 -17.50 11.47 -27.94
C THR A 149 -16.55 10.39 -28.45
N GLU A 150 -15.98 9.57 -27.57
CA GLU A 150 -14.93 8.60 -27.87
C GLU A 150 -15.14 7.28 -27.12
N PHE A 151 -14.87 6.16 -27.81
CA PHE A 151 -14.79 4.83 -27.20
C PHE A 151 -13.47 4.73 -26.44
N LEU A 152 -13.53 4.62 -25.11
CA LEU A 152 -12.35 4.75 -24.25
C LEU A 152 -12.37 3.71 -23.12
N GLY A 153 -11.21 3.20 -22.72
CA GLY A 153 -11.06 2.27 -21.60
C GLY A 153 -10.38 0.95 -21.99
N THR A 154 -9.84 0.26 -20.99
CA THR A 154 -9.16 -1.02 -21.21
C THR A 154 -10.17 -2.17 -21.36
N VAL A 155 -9.98 -3.00 -22.41
CA VAL A 155 -10.85 -4.16 -22.71
C VAL A 155 -10.97 -5.07 -21.48
N GLY A 156 -12.20 -5.41 -21.12
CA GLY A 156 -12.53 -6.25 -19.98
C GLY A 156 -12.83 -5.49 -18.68
N PHE A 157 -12.18 -4.33 -18.45
CA PHE A 157 -12.39 -3.50 -17.25
C PHE A 157 -13.36 -2.33 -17.46
N ALA A 158 -13.49 -1.86 -18.70
CA ALA A 158 -14.33 -0.73 -19.04
C ALA A 158 -15.82 -1.07 -18.86
N ALA A 159 -16.58 -0.12 -18.33
CA ALA A 159 -18.02 -0.25 -18.17
C ALA A 159 -18.75 -0.20 -19.54
N PRO A 160 -19.93 -0.84 -19.68
CA PRO A 160 -20.68 -0.86 -20.93
C PRO A 160 -20.92 0.53 -21.55
N GLU A 161 -21.20 1.54 -20.74
CA GLU A 161 -21.40 2.92 -21.19
C GLU A 161 -20.16 3.57 -21.83
N GLN A 162 -18.96 3.05 -21.56
CA GLN A 162 -17.73 3.52 -22.18
C GLN A 162 -17.58 3.05 -23.64
N TYR A 163 -18.37 2.05 -24.04
CA TYR A 163 -18.47 1.58 -25.42
C TYR A 163 -19.60 2.29 -26.20
N GLY A 164 -20.12 3.41 -25.69
CA GLY A 164 -21.06 4.29 -26.39
C GLY A 164 -22.44 4.38 -25.77
N PHE A 165 -23.23 5.35 -26.26
CA PHE A 165 -24.67 5.60 -25.97
C PHE A 165 -25.05 6.27 -24.64
N LYS A 166 -24.12 6.42 -23.68
CA LYS A 166 -24.36 7.19 -22.45
C LYS A 166 -23.11 7.98 -22.04
N GLN A 167 -23.29 8.98 -21.19
CA GLN A 167 -22.20 9.70 -20.54
C GLN A 167 -21.64 8.84 -19.40
N THR A 168 -20.32 8.87 -19.22
CA THR A 168 -19.67 8.24 -18.07
C THR A 168 -19.90 9.02 -16.77
N SER A 169 -20.12 8.29 -15.68
CA SER A 169 -20.44 8.86 -14.36
C SER A 169 -19.55 8.25 -13.27
N ALA A 170 -19.68 8.69 -12.02
CA ALA A 170 -19.01 8.06 -10.88
C ALA A 170 -19.25 6.53 -10.80
N ARG A 171 -20.36 6.03 -11.37
CA ARG A 171 -20.71 4.60 -11.39
C ARG A 171 -19.94 3.80 -12.45
N THR A 172 -19.31 4.48 -13.41
CA THR A 172 -18.37 3.88 -14.35
C THR A 172 -17.16 3.33 -13.60
N ASP A 173 -16.58 4.10 -12.68
CA ASP A 173 -15.43 3.64 -11.88
C ASP A 173 -15.82 2.52 -10.90
N ILE A 174 -17.07 2.52 -10.40
CA ILE A 174 -17.61 1.45 -9.55
C ILE A 174 -17.66 0.12 -10.32
N TYR A 175 -18.05 0.14 -11.59
CA TYR A 175 -18.03 -1.05 -12.43
C TYR A 175 -16.60 -1.58 -12.59
N SER A 176 -15.65 -0.72 -12.96
CA SER A 176 -14.26 -1.12 -13.13
C SER A 176 -13.65 -1.66 -11.83
N LEU A 177 -14.00 -1.09 -10.67
CA LEU A 177 -13.61 -1.62 -9.37
C LEU A 177 -14.23 -3.01 -9.10
N GLY A 178 -15.48 -3.23 -9.49
CA GLY A 178 -16.15 -4.53 -9.44
C GLY A 178 -15.41 -5.60 -10.25
N VAL A 179 -15.06 -5.27 -11.50
CA VAL A 179 -14.25 -6.15 -12.36
C VAL A 179 -12.88 -6.40 -11.73
N LEU A 180 -12.22 -5.37 -11.23
CA LEU A 180 -10.91 -5.48 -10.59
C LEU A 180 -10.95 -6.42 -9.38
N MET A 181 -11.94 -6.30 -8.50
CA MET A 181 -12.10 -7.21 -7.37
C MET A 181 -12.26 -8.67 -7.84
N ASN A 182 -13.07 -8.94 -8.87
CA ASN A 182 -13.19 -10.28 -9.44
C ASN A 182 -11.87 -10.78 -10.00
N TYR A 183 -11.17 -9.92 -10.73
CA TYR A 183 -9.90 -10.24 -11.36
C TYR A 183 -8.83 -10.56 -10.32
N MET A 184 -8.76 -9.82 -9.21
CA MET A 184 -7.83 -10.15 -8.12
C MET A 184 -8.15 -11.51 -7.46
N LEU A 185 -9.42 -11.92 -7.40
CA LEU A 185 -9.84 -13.18 -6.78
C LEU A 185 -9.67 -14.41 -7.71
N THR A 186 -9.69 -14.22 -9.02
CA THR A 186 -9.81 -15.32 -10.00
C THR A 186 -8.80 -15.27 -11.14
N LEU A 187 -8.14 -14.12 -11.36
CA LEU A 187 -7.38 -13.75 -12.56
C LEU A 187 -8.18 -13.86 -13.87
N LYS A 188 -9.51 -13.83 -13.76
CA LYS A 188 -10.46 -13.92 -14.89
C LYS A 188 -11.50 -12.81 -14.79
N PHE A 189 -12.15 -12.54 -15.91
CA PHE A 189 -13.22 -11.55 -15.96
C PHE A 189 -14.54 -12.13 -15.42
N PRO A 190 -15.45 -11.31 -14.86
CA PRO A 190 -16.71 -11.79 -14.27
C PRO A 190 -17.60 -12.63 -15.20
N ASN A 191 -17.50 -12.43 -16.52
CA ASN A 191 -18.21 -13.19 -17.53
C ASN A 191 -17.59 -14.58 -17.81
N GLU A 192 -16.32 -14.78 -17.48
CA GLU A 192 -15.60 -16.04 -17.63
C GLU A 192 -15.69 -16.87 -16.34
N GLU A 193 -15.42 -16.23 -15.20
CA GLU A 193 -15.50 -16.84 -13.88
C GLU A 193 -15.87 -15.78 -12.83
N LEU A 194 -17.05 -15.94 -12.24
CA LEU A 194 -17.48 -15.10 -11.15
C LEU A 194 -16.89 -15.60 -9.83
N ALA A 195 -16.17 -14.73 -9.13
CA ALA A 195 -15.63 -15.03 -7.81
C ALA A 195 -16.73 -15.42 -6.83
N GLY A 196 -16.51 -16.50 -6.07
CA GLY A 196 -17.40 -16.93 -4.99
C GLY A 196 -17.15 -16.16 -3.69
N GLY A 197 -17.85 -16.59 -2.64
CA GLY A 197 -17.59 -16.15 -1.27
C GLY A 197 -18.26 -14.82 -0.91
N LYS A 198 -17.69 -14.06 0.03
CA LYS A 198 -18.38 -12.92 0.67
C LYS A 198 -18.49 -11.70 -0.23
N LEU A 199 -17.50 -11.50 -1.11
CA LEU A 199 -17.46 -10.36 -2.01
C LEU A 199 -18.31 -10.58 -3.27
N GLN A 200 -18.80 -11.80 -3.52
CA GLN A 200 -19.56 -12.14 -4.72
C GLN A 200 -20.76 -11.21 -4.96
N SER A 201 -21.59 -10.98 -3.93
CA SER A 201 -22.76 -10.10 -4.05
C SER A 201 -22.37 -8.67 -4.37
N VAL A 202 -21.28 -8.17 -3.78
CA VAL A 202 -20.75 -6.83 -4.05
C VAL A 202 -20.25 -6.72 -5.47
N ILE A 203 -19.48 -7.71 -5.95
CA ILE A 203 -18.97 -7.76 -7.31
C ILE A 203 -20.13 -7.75 -8.32
N VAL A 204 -21.14 -8.61 -8.13
CA VAL A 204 -22.33 -8.66 -8.99
C VAL A 204 -23.09 -7.34 -9.01
N GLN A 205 -23.15 -6.64 -7.88
CA GLN A 205 -23.81 -5.34 -7.79
C GLN A 205 -23.00 -4.24 -8.50
N CYS A 206 -21.67 -4.26 -8.40
CA CYS A 206 -20.80 -3.34 -9.13
C CYS A 206 -20.85 -3.56 -10.64
N THR A 207 -20.94 -4.81 -11.11
CA THR A 207 -20.83 -5.18 -12.53
C THR A 207 -22.17 -5.28 -13.26
N LYS A 208 -23.24 -4.67 -12.73
CA LYS A 208 -24.53 -4.57 -13.43
C LYS A 208 -24.39 -3.78 -14.74
N MET A 209 -25.09 -4.26 -15.78
CA MET A 209 -25.06 -3.64 -17.11
C MET A 209 -25.63 -2.22 -17.08
N ASP A 210 -26.77 -2.02 -16.41
CA ASP A 210 -27.30 -0.67 -16.18
C ASP A 210 -26.58 -0.01 -15.00
N GLU A 211 -26.09 1.20 -15.20
CA GLU A 211 -25.46 1.99 -14.13
C GLU A 211 -26.45 2.33 -13.01
N ALA A 212 -27.75 2.41 -13.30
CA ALA A 212 -28.78 2.71 -12.30
C ALA A 212 -28.94 1.58 -11.26
N ASP A 213 -28.60 0.36 -11.65
CA ASP A 213 -28.68 -0.83 -10.80
C ASP A 213 -27.42 -1.05 -9.96
N ARG A 214 -26.36 -0.24 -10.16
CA ARG A 214 -25.12 -0.30 -9.38
C ARG A 214 -25.27 0.48 -8.07
N TYR A 215 -24.23 0.43 -7.22
CA TYR A 215 -24.17 1.33 -6.06
C TYR A 215 -24.29 2.79 -6.49
N ARG A 216 -25.10 3.55 -5.75
CA ARG A 216 -25.40 4.95 -6.08
C ARG A 216 -24.14 5.82 -6.23
N ASN A 217 -23.12 5.54 -5.41
CA ASN A 217 -21.83 6.21 -5.32
C ASN A 217 -20.84 5.31 -4.56
N VAL A 218 -19.57 5.73 -4.50
CA VAL A 218 -18.50 4.99 -3.82
C VAL A 218 -18.69 4.90 -2.30
N ASP A 219 -19.36 5.87 -1.68
CA ASP A 219 -19.67 5.80 -0.23
C ASP A 219 -20.57 4.61 0.10
N ALA A 220 -21.62 4.37 -0.71
CA ALA A 220 -22.50 3.21 -0.53
C ALA A 220 -21.76 1.88 -0.72
N LEU A 221 -20.83 1.82 -1.67
CA LEU A 221 -19.97 0.64 -1.85
C LEU A 221 -19.05 0.44 -0.63
N MET A 222 -18.44 1.51 -0.13
CA MET A 222 -17.58 1.44 1.07
C MET A 222 -18.34 0.92 2.28
N GLU A 223 -19.58 1.36 2.51
CA GLU A 223 -20.41 0.89 3.63
C GLU A 223 -20.58 -0.63 3.60
N GLU A 224 -20.88 -1.22 2.42
CA GLU A 224 -21.01 -2.67 2.26
C GLU A 224 -19.69 -3.41 2.48
N LEU A 225 -18.58 -2.89 1.93
CA LEU A 225 -17.25 -3.47 2.12
C LEU A 225 -16.82 -3.43 3.61
N TRP A 226 -17.14 -2.35 4.32
CA TRP A 226 -16.89 -2.23 5.77
C TRP A 226 -17.66 -3.26 6.59
N VAL A 227 -18.91 -3.53 6.23
CA VAL A 227 -19.72 -4.56 6.89
C VAL A 227 -19.07 -5.94 6.72
N ILE A 228 -18.64 -6.27 5.50
CA ILE A 228 -17.96 -7.54 5.20
C ILE A 228 -16.65 -7.67 5.98
N ASP A 229 -15.84 -6.61 6.04
CA ASP A 229 -14.57 -6.59 6.75
C ASP A 229 -14.75 -6.75 8.28
N LYS A 230 -15.71 -6.04 8.88
CA LYS A 230 -16.02 -6.18 10.31
C LYS A 230 -16.49 -7.59 10.67
N VAL A 231 -17.36 -8.18 9.86
CA VAL A 231 -17.84 -9.55 10.07
C VAL A 231 -16.69 -10.56 9.98
N ALA A 232 -15.71 -10.32 9.09
CA ALA A 232 -14.51 -11.15 9.02
C ALA A 232 -13.63 -11.02 10.27
N SER A 233 -13.51 -9.81 10.82
CA SER A 233 -12.72 -9.52 12.03
C SER A 233 -13.34 -10.07 13.32
N GLN A 234 -14.67 -10.05 13.45
CA GLN A 234 -15.38 -10.60 14.62
C GLN A 234 -15.37 -12.14 14.65
N LYS A 235 -15.43 -12.81 13.50
CA LYS A 235 -15.35 -14.29 13.47
C LYS A 235 -13.97 -14.83 13.88
N LYS A 236 -12.89 -14.05 13.74
CA LYS A 236 -11.55 -14.42 14.23
C LYS A 236 -11.44 -14.37 15.77
N THR A 237 -12.28 -13.58 16.45
CA THR A 237 -12.28 -13.46 17.92
C THR A 237 -13.31 -14.35 18.61
N GLY A 238 -14.28 -14.92 17.87
CA GLY A 238 -15.37 -15.73 18.42
C GLY A 238 -15.18 -17.25 18.41
N ASN A 239 -14.01 -17.79 18.05
CA ASN A 239 -13.78 -19.24 17.99
C ASN A 239 -12.78 -19.72 19.06
N THR A 240 -13.10 -19.50 20.33
CA THR A 240 -12.54 -20.25 21.45
C THR A 240 -13.71 -20.72 22.33
N ASN A 241 -13.93 -22.03 22.37
CA ASN A 241 -14.97 -22.66 23.21
C ASN A 241 -14.75 -22.30 24.70
N PRO A 242 -15.79 -21.89 25.44
CA PRO A 242 -15.69 -21.70 26.87
C PRO A 242 -15.84 -23.05 27.59
N LYS A 243 -14.77 -23.53 28.23
CA LYS A 243 -14.89 -24.44 29.37
C LYS A 243 -14.61 -23.64 30.65
N GLU A 244 -15.53 -23.81 31.58
CA GLU A 244 -15.63 -23.17 32.89
C GLU A 244 -14.32 -23.19 33.68
N SER A 245 -13.98 -22.06 34.29
CA SER A 245 -13.49 -22.02 35.67
C SER A 245 -13.63 -20.62 36.23
N SER A 246 -14.51 -20.49 37.21
CA SER A 246 -14.71 -19.32 38.05
C SER A 246 -13.46 -18.98 38.87
N ARG A 247 -12.99 -17.72 38.85
CA ARG A 247 -12.84 -16.88 40.07
C ARG A 247 -12.22 -15.50 39.81
N SER A 248 -12.70 -14.58 40.65
CA SER A 248 -12.16 -13.29 41.09
C SER A 248 -12.04 -12.14 40.08
N THR A 249 -13.06 -11.28 40.14
CA THR A 249 -12.95 -9.83 40.33
C THR A 249 -11.53 -9.27 40.49
N ALA A 250 -11.10 -8.50 39.49
CA ALA A 250 -10.17 -7.39 39.68
C ALA A 250 -10.44 -6.30 38.62
N GLY A 251 -10.56 -5.07 39.11
CA GLY A 251 -10.79 -3.78 38.43
C GLY A 251 -10.80 -3.72 36.91
N ALA A 252 -11.89 -3.15 36.38
CA ALA A 252 -11.93 -2.56 35.05
C ALA A 252 -10.77 -1.56 34.87
N ILE A 253 -9.90 -1.83 33.91
CA ILE A 253 -8.94 -0.85 33.39
C ILE A 253 -9.66 -0.07 32.29
N PRO A 254 -9.60 1.28 32.27
CA PRO A 254 -10.33 2.08 31.30
C PRO A 254 -9.83 1.79 29.88
N GLU A 255 -10.78 1.78 28.93
CA GLU A 255 -10.62 1.53 27.50
C GLU A 255 -9.91 2.71 26.78
N ASN A 256 -8.71 3.10 27.23
CA ASN A 256 -7.92 4.17 26.61
C ASN A 256 -6.41 3.89 26.53
N THR A 257 -5.99 2.62 26.57
CA THR A 257 -4.56 2.27 26.47
C THR A 257 -4.14 1.93 25.04
N LYS A 258 -5.08 1.70 24.11
CA LYS A 258 -4.75 1.30 22.73
C LYS A 258 -4.08 2.42 21.92
N ASN A 259 -4.30 3.69 22.27
CA ASN A 259 -3.86 4.82 21.44
C ASN A 259 -2.43 5.33 21.71
N ARG A 260 -1.66 4.77 22.66
CA ARG A 260 -0.30 5.26 22.95
C ARG A 260 0.82 4.50 22.26
N LEU A 261 0.60 3.23 21.90
CA LEU A 261 1.62 2.39 21.26
C LEU A 261 1.63 2.54 19.73
N ASP A 262 0.54 2.99 19.12
CA ASP A 262 0.40 3.11 17.66
C ASP A 262 1.32 4.16 17.03
N HIS A 263 1.91 5.06 17.82
CA HIS A 263 2.91 6.00 17.35
C HIS A 263 4.34 5.44 17.35
N ILE A 264 4.59 4.36 18.10
CA ILE A 264 5.90 3.76 18.27
C ILE A 264 6.22 2.89 17.04
N PRO A 265 7.35 3.12 16.34
CA PRO A 265 7.80 2.27 15.24
C PRO A 265 7.77 0.78 15.62
N GLY A 266 7.18 -0.06 14.75
CA GLY A 266 7.03 -1.50 14.99
C GLY A 266 5.78 -1.93 15.78
N PHE A 267 5.01 -0.99 16.35
CA PHE A 267 3.70 -1.28 16.97
C PHE A 267 2.50 -0.73 16.18
N ARG A 268 2.75 -0.06 15.05
CA ARG A 268 1.72 0.62 14.23
C ARG A 268 0.79 -0.32 13.46
N HIS A 269 1.26 -1.52 13.14
CA HIS A 269 0.50 -2.52 12.39
C HIS A 269 -0.02 -3.60 13.34
N ASP A 270 -1.25 -4.08 13.15
CA ASP A 270 -1.84 -5.16 13.97
C ASP A 270 -1.35 -6.56 13.57
N VAL A 271 -0.04 -6.66 13.34
CA VAL A 271 0.65 -7.87 12.95
C VAL A 271 1.57 -8.27 14.10
N TRP A 272 1.21 -9.34 14.82
CA TRP A 272 1.79 -9.69 16.13
C TRP A 272 3.32 -9.86 16.11
N TRP A 273 3.91 -10.35 15.03
CA TRP A 273 5.35 -10.57 14.96
C TRP A 273 6.15 -9.26 14.85
N HIS A 274 5.60 -8.21 14.24
CA HIS A 274 6.23 -6.88 14.24
C HIS A 274 6.34 -6.34 15.67
N LYS A 275 5.30 -6.57 16.49
CA LYS A 275 5.30 -6.18 17.91
C LYS A 275 6.37 -6.93 18.70
N VAL A 276 6.54 -8.24 18.45
CA VAL A 276 7.60 -9.04 19.08
C VAL A 276 8.99 -8.50 18.73
N VAL A 277 9.23 -8.20 17.45
CA VAL A 277 10.50 -7.64 16.97
C VAL A 277 10.75 -6.24 17.57
N ALA A 278 9.73 -5.40 17.63
CA ALA A 278 9.81 -4.07 18.21
C ALA A 278 10.14 -4.13 19.72
N VAL A 279 9.50 -5.02 20.48
CA VAL A 279 9.81 -5.25 21.90
C VAL A 279 11.29 -5.62 22.08
N MET A 280 11.81 -6.56 21.27
CA MET A 280 13.22 -6.95 21.33
C MET A 280 14.15 -5.78 21.02
N TYR A 281 13.83 -4.98 19.99
CA TYR A 281 14.60 -3.79 19.62
C TYR A 281 14.64 -2.75 20.75
N TYR A 282 13.49 -2.34 21.30
CA TYR A 282 13.45 -1.33 22.36
C TYR A 282 14.04 -1.82 23.68
N PHE A 283 13.86 -3.11 24.01
CA PHE A 283 14.54 -3.71 25.14
C PHE A 283 16.06 -3.67 24.98
N SER A 284 16.56 -3.98 23.77
CA SER A 284 17.99 -3.90 23.46
C SER A 284 18.54 -2.47 23.52
N ALA A 285 17.79 -1.48 23.00
CA ALA A 285 18.17 -0.07 23.06
C ALA A 285 18.16 0.47 24.50
N GLY A 286 17.20 0.06 25.33
CA GLY A 286 17.17 0.40 26.76
C GLY A 286 18.35 -0.19 27.52
N MET A 287 18.73 -1.44 27.23
CA MET A 287 19.93 -2.06 27.81
C MET A 287 21.22 -1.35 27.40
N LEU A 288 21.32 -0.82 26.18
CA LEU A 288 22.48 -0.04 25.73
C LEU A 288 22.68 1.23 26.58
N VAL A 289 21.59 1.94 26.89
CA VAL A 289 21.63 3.14 27.74
C VAL A 289 22.02 2.79 29.18
N LEU A 290 21.61 1.62 29.68
CA LEU A 290 21.91 1.17 31.03
C LEU A 290 23.35 0.62 31.18
N VAL A 291 23.89 -0.03 30.15
CA VAL A 291 25.25 -0.60 30.17
C VAL A 291 26.31 0.43 29.77
N GLY A 292 25.96 1.44 28.96
CA GLY A 292 26.85 2.51 28.49
C GLY A 292 27.72 3.16 29.59
N PRO A 293 27.18 3.51 30.76
CA PRO A 293 27.96 4.08 31.87
C PRO A 293 29.00 3.12 32.46
N PHE A 294 28.77 1.80 32.41
CA PHE A 294 29.72 0.79 32.91
C PHE A 294 30.88 0.53 31.95
N ILE A 295 30.80 1.00 30.70
CA ILE A 295 31.87 0.86 29.70
C ILE A 295 33.01 1.86 29.96
N GLY A 296 32.73 2.99 30.65
CA GLY A 296 33.70 4.05 30.92
C GLY A 296 34.78 3.71 31.94
N ASP A 297 34.54 2.74 32.84
CA ASP A 297 35.46 2.40 33.94
C ASP A 297 36.44 1.26 33.60
N PHE A 298 36.36 0.66 32.42
CA PHE A 298 37.28 -0.40 32.00
C PHE A 298 38.46 0.18 31.21
N GLY A 299 39.55 0.47 31.93
CA GLY A 299 40.80 0.98 31.39
C GLY A 299 41.44 0.14 30.27
N LEU A 300 42.41 0.78 29.58
CA LEU A 300 43.08 0.39 28.33
C LEU A 300 43.98 -0.87 28.39
N ASP A 301 43.67 -1.85 29.25
CA ASP A 301 44.40 -3.11 29.30
C ASP A 301 43.55 -4.24 28.69
N GLY A 302 43.72 -4.45 27.38
CA GLY A 302 43.18 -5.63 26.66
C GLY A 302 41.68 -5.64 26.35
N ARG A 303 40.90 -4.63 26.75
CA ARG A 303 39.43 -4.62 26.64
C ARG A 303 38.85 -3.80 25.49
N PHE A 304 39.65 -3.39 24.51
CA PHE A 304 39.16 -2.64 23.34
C PHE A 304 38.31 -3.50 22.37
N LEU A 305 38.52 -4.82 22.41
CA LEU A 305 37.73 -5.78 21.64
C LEU A 305 36.30 -5.91 22.15
N ILE A 306 36.04 -5.59 23.42
CA ILE A 306 34.72 -5.75 24.03
C ILE A 306 33.73 -4.72 23.45
N PRO A 307 34.01 -3.40 23.43
CA PRO A 307 33.15 -2.42 22.77
C PRO A 307 32.99 -2.66 21.26
N ILE A 308 34.05 -3.13 20.57
CA ILE A 308 33.98 -3.48 19.15
C ILE A 308 33.09 -4.71 18.94
N ALA A 309 33.22 -5.74 19.77
CA ALA A 309 32.37 -6.93 19.73
C ALA A 309 30.92 -6.57 20.00
N PHE A 310 30.65 -5.72 21.01
CA PHE A 310 29.32 -5.17 21.25
C PHE A 310 28.82 -4.40 20.02
N THR A 311 29.60 -3.49 19.46
CA THR A 311 29.20 -2.68 18.28
C THR A 311 28.91 -3.54 17.05
N LEU A 312 29.76 -4.52 16.73
CA LEU A 312 29.55 -5.46 15.63
C LEU A 312 28.33 -6.36 15.89
N MET A 313 28.13 -6.77 17.14
CA MET A 313 26.95 -7.52 17.57
C MET A 313 25.66 -6.69 17.45
N TYR A 314 25.71 -5.37 17.61
CA TYR A 314 24.53 -4.50 17.43
C TYR A 314 24.28 -4.10 15.96
N LEU A 315 25.32 -4.08 15.11
CA LEU A 315 25.19 -3.78 13.67
C LEU A 315 24.89 -5.03 12.82
N ALA A 316 25.28 -6.22 13.25
CA ALA A 316 25.07 -7.48 12.53
C ALA A 316 23.60 -7.83 12.19
N PRO A 317 22.57 -7.39 12.96
CA PRO A 317 21.19 -7.61 12.55
C PRO A 317 20.79 -6.80 11.31
N VAL A 318 21.43 -5.66 11.04
CA VAL A 318 21.02 -4.74 9.96
C VAL A 318 21.11 -5.42 8.57
N PRO A 319 22.22 -6.08 8.17
CA PRO A 319 22.26 -6.81 6.90
C PRO A 319 21.25 -7.96 6.79
N ILE A 320 20.91 -8.60 7.91
CA ILE A 320 19.94 -9.71 7.97
C ILE A 320 18.53 -9.18 7.76
N PHE A 321 18.15 -8.10 8.45
CA PHE A 321 16.82 -7.49 8.34
C PHE A 321 16.55 -6.86 6.97
N PHE A 322 17.58 -6.27 6.34
CA PHE A 322 17.45 -5.67 5.00
C PHE A 322 17.79 -6.63 3.86
N ASN A 323 18.07 -7.91 4.15
CA ASN A 323 18.54 -8.92 3.20
C ASN A 323 19.66 -8.40 2.27
N LEU A 324 20.60 -7.62 2.83
CA LEU A 324 21.65 -7.00 2.04
C LEU A 324 22.53 -8.09 1.42
N GLY A 325 22.50 -8.20 0.08
CA GLY A 325 23.26 -9.20 -0.69
C GLY A 325 22.55 -10.55 -0.89
N ASN A 326 21.23 -10.63 -0.74
CA ASN A 326 20.41 -11.83 -0.97
C ASN A 326 20.91 -13.08 -0.23
N TRP A 327 21.41 -12.90 1.00
CA TRP A 327 21.89 -14.02 1.82
C TRP A 327 20.74 -14.94 2.26
N MET A 328 19.50 -14.45 2.28
CA MET A 328 18.29 -15.23 2.57
C MET A 328 18.12 -16.45 1.64
N ASP A 329 18.50 -16.31 0.36
CA ASP A 329 18.36 -17.38 -0.64
C ASP A 329 19.45 -18.46 -0.52
N LYS A 330 20.51 -18.20 0.25
CA LYS A 330 21.64 -19.12 0.45
C LYS A 330 21.39 -20.13 1.58
N PHE A 331 20.37 -19.96 2.42
CA PHE A 331 20.06 -20.87 3.53
C PHE A 331 18.95 -21.87 3.19
N SER A 332 19.34 -23.14 3.01
CA SER A 332 18.44 -24.23 2.58
C SER A 332 17.31 -24.56 3.55
N LYS A 333 17.46 -24.30 4.85
CA LYS A 333 16.45 -24.63 5.89
C LYS A 333 15.28 -23.65 5.98
N THR A 334 15.40 -22.48 5.34
CA THR A 334 14.34 -21.46 5.30
C THR A 334 13.61 -21.42 3.96
N ALA A 335 14.15 -22.08 2.93
CA ALA A 335 13.56 -22.14 1.60
C ALA A 335 12.12 -22.69 1.63
N GLY A 336 11.18 -21.97 0.99
CA GLY A 336 9.77 -22.34 0.86
C GLY A 336 8.86 -21.99 2.05
N LYS A 337 9.38 -21.42 3.14
CA LYS A 337 8.56 -20.88 4.24
C LYS A 337 8.13 -19.43 3.97
N PRO A 338 6.97 -18.97 4.46
CA PRO A 338 6.56 -17.58 4.33
C PRO A 338 7.60 -16.65 4.99
N ARG A 339 7.85 -15.48 4.37
CA ARG A 339 8.89 -14.51 4.82
C ARG A 339 8.80 -14.20 6.33
N SER A 340 7.60 -14.10 6.88
CA SER A 340 7.39 -13.86 8.33
C SER A 340 7.93 -14.99 9.22
N ALA A 341 7.77 -16.25 8.81
CA ALA A 341 8.29 -17.40 9.55
C ALA A 341 9.82 -17.51 9.44
N GLN A 342 10.38 -17.13 8.29
CA GLN A 342 11.83 -17.07 8.09
C GLN A 342 12.46 -16.03 9.01
N ILE A 343 11.92 -14.81 9.01
CA ILE A 343 12.40 -13.69 9.84
C ILE A 343 12.28 -14.02 11.33
N LEU A 344 11.17 -14.62 11.76
CA LEU A 344 10.96 -15.00 13.16
C LEU A 344 11.97 -16.06 13.63
N TRP A 345 12.16 -17.13 12.86
CA TRP A 345 13.09 -18.19 13.20
C TRP A 345 14.54 -17.70 13.26
N GLN A 346 14.92 -16.83 12.32
CA GLN A 346 16.25 -16.22 12.28
C GLN A 346 16.47 -15.24 13.44
N SER A 347 15.46 -14.44 13.80
CA SER A 347 15.53 -13.54 14.97
C SER A 347 15.73 -14.34 16.26
N LEU A 348 15.04 -15.47 16.41
CA LEU A 348 15.20 -16.37 17.56
C LEU A 348 16.57 -17.05 17.58
N PHE A 349 17.05 -17.53 16.43
CA PHE A 349 18.36 -18.17 16.32
C PHE A 349 19.49 -17.17 16.62
N TYR A 350 19.42 -15.97 16.05
CA TYR A 350 20.37 -14.90 16.31
C TYR A 350 20.36 -14.50 17.78
N PHE A 351 19.17 -14.33 18.38
CA PHE A 351 19.04 -14.05 19.81
C PHE A 351 19.63 -15.17 20.69
N ALA A 352 19.47 -16.44 20.30
CA ALA A 352 20.10 -17.55 21.00
C ALA A 352 21.64 -17.49 20.90
N CYS A 353 22.20 -17.23 19.71
CA CYS A 353 23.64 -17.03 19.54
C CYS A 353 24.16 -15.83 20.33
N LEU A 354 23.38 -14.74 20.37
CA LEU A 354 23.66 -13.53 21.15
C LEU A 354 23.76 -13.85 22.65
N MET A 355 22.77 -14.57 23.18
CA MET A 355 22.75 -14.96 24.59
C MET A 355 23.95 -15.86 24.93
N ILE A 356 24.33 -16.77 24.04
CA ILE A 356 25.52 -17.62 24.23
C ILE A 356 26.80 -16.77 24.23
N ALA A 357 26.95 -15.84 23.29
CA ALA A 357 28.12 -14.96 23.21
C ALA A 357 28.26 -14.08 24.45
N VAL A 358 27.15 -13.50 24.94
CA VAL A 358 27.13 -12.68 26.16
C VAL A 358 27.53 -13.53 27.38
N VAL A 359 26.99 -14.75 27.51
CA VAL A 359 27.37 -15.67 28.61
C VAL A 359 28.85 -16.02 28.56
N LEU A 360 29.40 -16.29 27.36
CA LEU A 360 30.82 -16.59 27.20
C LEU A 360 31.72 -15.40 27.56
N ILE A 361 31.32 -14.17 27.20
CA ILE A 361 32.04 -12.95 27.56
C ILE A 361 31.97 -12.67 29.07
N LEU A 362 30.88 -13.04 29.75
CA LEU A 362 30.73 -12.86 31.20
C LEU A 362 31.50 -13.91 32.04
N ILE A 363 31.88 -15.04 31.43
CA ILE A 363 32.64 -16.12 32.08
C ILE A 363 34.17 -15.90 31.96
N ILE A 364 34.61 -15.05 31.02
CA ILE A 364 36.02 -14.66 30.78
C ILE A 364 36.30 -13.34 31.49
#